data_AF-A0A2V8HPY6-F1
#
_entry.id   AF-A0A2V8HPY6-F1
#
_cell.length_a   1.000
_cell.length_b   1.000
_cell.length_c   1.000
_cell.angle_alpha   90.00
_cell.angle_beta   90.00
_cell.angle_gamma   90.00
#
_symmetry.space_group_name_H-M   'P 1'
#
loop_
_entity.id
_entity.type
_entity.pdbx_description
1 polymer ?
#
loop_
_entity_poly.entity_id
_entity_poly.type
_entity_poly.pdbx_seq_one_letter_code
_entity_poly.pdbx_strand_id
1 'polypeptide(L)'
;MAKAATPARSRSSFDVAQADPEALEGSAASRLARAAGDVHHAGPDLPADPDAYLPLAQDAWSDMTIVARTDGDLSATGASLGAIVRSLDRDRPLSRVRSMDAVVRDRVAPRRLAMLLLGVFAALALLLALLGIYGVMGYVVSQRTNEIGVRMALGAHRAAILKMILGEGARLGIAGLTLGVVLSLAATRLVETALFGITPTDAPTYGTVVMVMLAVVLAACDLPARRAARVDPLSAIRME
;
A
#
# COMPACT_ATOMS: atom_id res chain seq x y z
N MET A 1 46.31 9.22 8.93
CA MET A 1 46.31 7.89 9.56
C MET A 1 44.97 7.70 10.26
N ALA A 2 44.02 7.05 9.58
CA ALA A 2 42.68 6.78 10.05
C ALA A 2 42.61 5.34 10.56
N LYS A 3 42.11 5.13 11.79
CA LYS A 3 41.85 3.80 12.35
C LYS A 3 40.34 3.63 12.50
N ALA A 4 39.77 2.84 11.58
CA ALA A 4 38.41 2.36 11.64
C ALA A 4 38.24 1.40 12.84
N ALA A 5 37.13 1.50 13.55
CA ALA A 5 36.69 0.51 14.53
C ALA A 5 35.18 0.22 14.34
N THR A 6 34.96 -0.81 13.53
CA THR A 6 33.92 -1.84 13.54
C THR A 6 32.65 -1.62 14.39
N PRO A 7 31.44 -1.64 13.79
CA PRO A 7 30.20 -1.82 14.55
C PRO A 7 30.11 -3.25 15.09
N ALA A 8 29.93 -3.37 16.41
CA ALA A 8 29.72 -4.64 17.09
C ALA A 8 28.45 -5.31 16.55
N ARG A 9 28.62 -6.42 15.83
CA ARG A 9 27.54 -7.34 15.47
C ARG A 9 26.83 -7.79 16.74
N SER A 10 25.55 -7.41 16.86
CA SER A 10 24.59 -8.02 17.78
C SER A 10 24.56 -9.54 17.54
N ARG A 11 25.24 -10.28 18.41
CA ARG A 11 25.14 -11.73 18.53
C ARG A 11 23.97 -12.01 19.46
N SER A 12 22.78 -12.31 18.93
CA SER A 12 21.73 -13.11 19.60
C SER A 12 20.42 -13.12 18.80
N SER A 13 20.49 -13.41 17.50
CA SER A 13 19.46 -14.26 16.92
C SER A 13 19.90 -15.69 17.20
N PHE A 14 19.50 -16.25 18.35
CA PHE A 14 19.55 -17.70 18.46
C PHE A 14 18.55 -18.23 17.44
N ASP A 15 19.09 -18.98 16.48
CA ASP A 15 18.36 -19.60 15.38
C ASP A 15 17.51 -20.73 15.97
N VAL A 16 16.30 -20.41 16.45
CA VAL A 16 15.36 -21.40 16.98
C VAL A 16 14.93 -22.39 15.89
N ALA A 17 15.11 -22.04 14.61
CA ALA A 17 14.92 -22.95 13.49
C ALA A 17 15.97 -24.09 13.44
N GLN A 18 17.06 -23.99 14.20
CA GLN A 18 18.13 -24.99 14.26
C GLN A 18 18.36 -25.53 15.69
N ALA A 19 17.33 -25.47 16.53
CA ALA A 19 17.30 -26.27 17.75
C ALA A 19 16.75 -27.66 17.41
N ASP A 20 17.62 -28.67 17.47
CA ASP A 20 17.24 -30.09 17.36
C ASP A 20 16.13 -30.37 18.40
N PRO A 21 14.92 -30.82 18.00
CA PRO A 21 13.83 -31.05 18.94
C PRO A 21 14.19 -32.11 20.00
N GLU A 22 15.10 -33.03 19.69
CA GLU A 22 15.63 -34.03 20.62
C GLU A 22 16.63 -33.46 21.64
N ALA A 23 17.31 -32.33 21.35
CA ALA A 23 18.28 -31.74 22.26
C ALA A 23 17.62 -31.03 23.47
N LEU A 24 16.30 -30.79 23.42
CA LEU A 24 15.52 -30.20 24.50
C LEU A 24 14.94 -31.24 25.47
N GLU A 25 15.01 -32.54 25.16
CA GLU A 25 14.47 -33.60 26.03
C GLU A 25 15.34 -33.88 27.28
N GLY A 26 16.59 -33.42 27.30
CA GLY A 26 17.57 -33.75 28.35
C GLY A 26 17.72 -32.75 29.50
N SER A 27 17.17 -31.55 29.42
CA SER A 27 17.39 -30.48 30.42
C SER A 27 16.07 -29.93 30.93
N ALA A 28 15.64 -30.44 32.09
CA ALA A 28 14.46 -30.04 32.86
C ALA A 28 13.14 -30.09 32.06
N ALA A 29 12.36 -31.14 32.29
CA ALA A 29 11.04 -31.36 31.69
C ALA A 29 10.14 -30.12 31.80
N SER A 30 10.10 -29.31 30.75
CA SER A 30 9.20 -28.17 30.62
C SER A 30 7.81 -28.72 30.27
N ARG A 31 6.93 -28.80 31.27
CA ARG A 31 5.53 -29.17 31.02
C ARG A 31 4.82 -27.99 30.38
N LEU A 32 4.34 -28.17 29.15
CA LEU A 32 3.43 -27.23 28.50
C LEU A 32 2.18 -27.07 29.36
N ALA A 33 2.02 -25.90 29.95
CA ALA A 33 0.88 -25.60 30.81
C ALA A 33 -0.36 -25.20 30.01
N ARG A 34 -0.19 -24.41 28.94
CA ARG A 34 -1.26 -23.87 28.10
C ARG A 34 -0.72 -23.30 26.79
N ALA A 35 -1.47 -23.49 25.70
CA ALA A 35 -1.29 -22.75 24.46
C ALA A 35 -1.95 -21.36 24.56
N ALA A 36 -1.23 -20.31 24.18
CA ALA A 36 -1.77 -18.97 23.97
C ALA A 36 -2.17 -18.79 22.51
N GLY A 37 -2.94 -17.73 22.20
CA GLY A 37 -3.21 -17.35 20.81
C GLY A 37 -1.97 -16.74 20.14
N ASP A 38 -1.94 -16.80 18.82
CA ASP A 38 -0.79 -16.35 18.02
C ASP A 38 -0.51 -14.85 18.20
N VAL A 39 0.78 -14.51 18.32
CA VAL A 39 1.25 -13.13 18.42
C VAL A 39 2.16 -12.82 17.23
N HIS A 40 1.77 -11.84 16.42
CA HIS A 40 2.51 -11.47 15.21
C HIS A 40 3.49 -10.34 15.49
N HIS A 41 4.75 -10.68 15.80
CA HIS A 41 5.79 -9.70 16.13
C HIS A 41 6.31 -8.88 14.93
N ALA A 42 6.33 -9.49 13.74
CA ALA A 42 6.84 -8.89 12.51
C ALA A 42 5.77 -8.16 11.67
N GLY A 43 4.49 -8.37 12.00
CA GLY A 43 3.35 -7.79 11.29
C GLY A 43 2.23 -8.81 11.06
N PRO A 44 0.98 -8.37 10.91
CA PRO A 44 -0.18 -9.25 10.82
C PRO A 44 -0.16 -10.18 9.59
N ASP A 45 0.62 -9.83 8.57
CA ASP A 45 0.68 -10.53 7.28
C ASP A 45 1.76 -11.64 7.27
N LEU A 46 2.59 -11.74 8.32
CA LEU A 46 3.66 -12.73 8.44
C LEU A 46 3.23 -13.86 9.38
N PRO A 47 3.68 -15.11 9.15
CA PRO A 47 3.44 -16.20 10.08
C PRO A 47 3.95 -15.83 11.47
N ALA A 48 3.21 -16.24 12.50
CA ALA A 48 3.66 -16.05 13.87
C ALA A 48 4.93 -16.86 14.10
N ASP A 49 5.96 -16.20 14.62
CA ASP A 49 7.17 -16.90 15.04
C ASP A 49 6.84 -17.77 16.27
N PRO A 50 7.47 -18.95 16.41
CA PRO A 50 7.25 -19.80 17.56
C PRO A 50 7.77 -19.12 18.83
N ASP A 51 6.84 -18.62 19.65
CA ASP A 51 7.13 -17.97 20.92
C ASP A 51 6.70 -18.82 22.11
N ALA A 52 7.51 -18.79 23.17
CA ALA A 52 7.20 -19.45 24.44
C ALA A 52 7.13 -18.43 25.57
N TYR A 53 6.07 -18.49 26.36
CA TYR A 53 5.93 -17.70 27.58
C TYR A 53 6.46 -18.48 28.78
N LEU A 54 7.56 -18.01 29.35
CA LEU A 54 8.18 -18.59 30.54
C LEU A 54 7.97 -17.66 31.75
N PRO A 55 7.70 -18.22 32.95
CA PRO A 55 7.71 -17.43 34.18
C PRO A 55 9.07 -16.76 34.39
N LEU A 56 9.07 -15.47 34.73
CA LEU A 56 10.30 -14.69 34.95
C LEU A 56 11.25 -15.34 35.98
N ALA A 57 10.71 -16.07 36.97
CA ALA A 57 11.50 -16.78 37.97
C ALA A 57 12.33 -17.94 37.40
N GLN A 58 11.99 -18.44 36.21
CA GLN A 58 12.68 -19.53 35.54
C GLN A 58 13.77 -19.04 34.58
N ASP A 59 13.58 -17.88 33.96
CA ASP A 59 14.54 -17.29 33.03
C ASP A 59 14.58 -15.76 33.18
N ALA A 60 15.45 -15.28 34.08
CA ALA A 60 15.56 -13.87 34.42
C ALA A 60 16.59 -13.18 33.51
N TRP A 61 16.11 -12.49 32.48
CA TRP A 61 16.96 -11.69 31.60
C TRP A 61 17.30 -10.34 32.21
N SER A 62 18.50 -9.84 31.91
CA SER A 62 19.00 -8.57 32.43
C SER A 62 18.35 -7.33 31.79
N ASP A 63 17.74 -7.49 30.61
CA ASP A 63 17.00 -6.46 29.89
C ASP A 63 15.50 -6.79 29.94
N MET A 64 14.75 -6.09 30.79
CA MET A 64 13.36 -6.38 31.09
C MET A 64 12.48 -5.17 30.77
N THR A 65 11.48 -5.39 29.92
CA THR A 65 10.43 -4.39 29.67
C THR A 65 9.22 -4.69 30.53
N ILE A 66 8.80 -3.71 31.33
CA ILE A 66 7.60 -3.83 32.16
C ILE A 66 6.41 -3.27 31.39
N VAL A 67 5.40 -4.10 31.18
CA VAL A 67 4.12 -3.69 30.59
C VAL A 67 3.08 -3.62 31.70
N ALA A 68 2.52 -2.43 31.90
CA ALA A 68 1.45 -2.21 32.85
C ALA A 68 0.19 -1.75 32.11
N ARG A 69 -0.96 -2.36 32.44
CA ARG A 69 -2.27 -1.88 32.00
C ARG A 69 -2.75 -0.86 33.02
N THR A 70 -3.06 0.35 32.56
CA THR A 70 -3.58 1.44 33.38
C THR A 70 -4.76 2.10 32.66
N ASP A 71 -5.76 2.52 33.41
CA ASP A 71 -6.91 3.29 32.90
C ASP A 71 -6.69 4.82 33.04
N GLY A 72 -5.56 5.23 33.63
CA GLY A 72 -5.22 6.63 33.91
C GLY A 72 -4.29 7.29 32.88
N ASP A 73 -4.02 8.59 33.07
CA ASP A 73 -3.09 9.35 32.23
C ASP A 73 -1.66 8.74 32.28
N LEU A 74 -1.06 8.54 31.11
CA LEU A 74 0.28 8.02 30.92
C LEU A 74 1.32 8.86 31.68
N SER A 75 1.14 10.18 31.72
CA SER A 75 2.09 11.09 32.35
C SER A 75 2.10 10.93 33.88
N ALA A 76 0.91 10.85 34.48
CA ALA A 76 0.74 10.66 35.92
C ALA A 76 1.17 9.24 36.36
N THR A 77 0.82 8.23 35.57
CA THR A 77 1.21 6.83 35.84
C THR A 77 2.71 6.64 35.66
N GLY A 78 3.29 7.20 34.60
CA GLY A 78 4.72 7.16 34.31
C GLY A 78 5.57 7.84 35.38
N ALA A 79 5.12 8.99 35.90
CA ALA A 79 5.79 9.67 37.01
C ALA A 79 5.76 8.84 38.31
N SER A 80 4.63 8.19 38.59
CA SER A 80 4.44 7.33 39.76
C SER A 80 5.30 6.06 39.70
N LEU A 81 5.30 5.36 38.57
CA LEU A 81 6.24 4.24 38.32
C LEU A 81 7.68 4.72 38.39
N GLY A 82 7.96 5.91 37.82
CA GLY A 82 9.20 6.68 37.94
C GLY A 82 9.77 6.68 39.34
N ALA A 83 8.94 7.08 40.30
CA ALA A 83 9.32 7.20 41.71
C ALA A 83 9.60 5.84 42.34
N ILE A 84 8.78 4.82 42.05
CA ILE A 84 8.93 3.46 42.60
C ILE A 84 10.23 2.81 42.11
N VAL A 85 10.53 2.88 40.81
CA VAL A 85 11.76 2.30 40.27
C VAL A 85 12.98 3.01 40.82
N ARG A 86 12.95 4.34 40.90
CA ARG A 86 14.05 5.11 41.52
C ARG A 86 14.26 4.80 43.00
N SER A 87 13.23 4.38 43.73
CA SER A 87 13.37 3.93 45.13
C SER A 87 14.00 2.55 45.26
N LEU A 88 13.91 1.71 44.22
CA LEU A 88 14.49 0.37 44.17
C LEU A 88 15.93 0.40 43.66
N ASP A 89 16.20 1.18 42.61
CA ASP A 89 17.51 1.32 42.00
C ASP A 89 17.68 2.75 41.46
N ARG A 90 18.57 3.50 42.11
CA ARG A 90 18.77 4.93 41.83
C ARG A 90 19.55 5.17 40.52
N ASP A 91 20.30 4.17 40.07
CA ASP A 91 21.19 4.26 38.90
C ASP A 91 20.51 3.79 37.61
N ARG A 92 19.27 3.29 37.69
CA ARG A 92 18.45 2.90 36.53
C ARG A 92 17.27 3.86 36.32
N PRO A 93 17.48 4.98 35.61
CA PRO A 93 16.37 5.83 35.20
C PRO A 93 15.40 5.05 34.30
N LEU A 94 14.10 5.18 34.57
CA LEU A 94 13.05 4.67 33.69
C LEU A 94 13.18 5.33 32.32
N SER A 95 13.87 4.65 31.42
CA SER A 95 14.05 5.09 30.04
C SER A 95 12.86 4.60 29.22
N ARG A 96 12.22 5.53 28.48
CA ARG A 96 11.23 5.23 27.44
C ARG A 96 9.85 4.75 27.94
N VAL A 97 9.25 5.48 28.88
CA VAL A 97 7.80 5.34 29.18
C VAL A 97 6.99 5.78 27.96
N ARG A 98 6.26 4.85 27.33
CA ARG A 98 5.41 5.12 26.16
C ARG A 98 4.09 4.38 26.31
N SER A 99 3.00 4.97 25.82
CA SER A 99 1.75 4.23 25.67
C SER A 99 1.88 3.20 24.57
N MET A 100 1.12 2.10 24.67
CA MET A 100 1.05 1.10 23.62
C MET A 100 0.61 1.74 22.29
N ASP A 101 -0.29 2.73 22.33
CA ASP A 101 -0.70 3.51 21.13
C ASP A 101 0.45 4.26 20.46
N ALA A 102 1.41 4.78 21.23
CA ALA A 102 2.59 5.44 20.67
C ALA A 102 3.55 4.43 20.03
N VAL A 103 3.70 3.24 20.63
CA VAL A 103 4.49 2.15 20.07
C VAL A 103 3.89 1.63 18.76
N VAL A 104 2.56 1.47 18.71
CA VAL A 104 1.83 1.08 17.49
C VAL A 104 1.96 2.16 16.41
N ARG A 105 1.82 3.45 16.75
CA ARG A 105 1.95 4.55 15.78
C ARG A 105 3.34 4.63 15.15
N ASP A 106 4.40 4.44 15.93
CA ASP A 106 5.79 4.46 15.42
C ASP A 106 6.07 3.31 14.45
N ARG A 107 5.46 2.14 14.67
CA ARG A 107 5.56 0.98 13.76
C ARG A 107 4.83 1.24 12.43
N VAL A 108 3.81 2.12 12.40
CA VAL A 108 3.00 2.42 11.20
C VAL A 108 3.50 3.66 10.43
N ALA A 109 4.26 4.55 11.07
CA ALA A 109 4.69 5.82 10.49
C ALA A 109 5.46 5.68 9.14
N PRO A 110 6.42 4.74 8.97
CA PRO A 110 7.10 4.56 7.69
C PRO A 110 6.16 4.05 6.58
N ARG A 111 5.27 3.12 6.91
CA ARG A 111 4.28 2.54 5.97
C ARG A 111 3.31 3.62 5.48
N ARG A 112 2.92 4.56 6.34
CA ARG A 112 2.02 5.67 5.98
C ARG A 112 2.64 6.64 4.97
N LEU A 113 3.92 6.99 5.13
CA LEU A 113 4.61 7.87 4.17
C LEU A 113 4.68 7.21 2.78
N ALA A 114 5.05 5.93 2.73
CA ALA A 114 5.10 5.17 1.47
C ALA A 114 3.73 5.11 0.79
N MET A 115 2.66 4.83 1.53
CA MET A 115 1.28 4.83 0.99
C MET A 115 0.85 6.20 0.47
N LEU A 116 1.21 7.29 1.17
CA LEU A 116 0.91 8.65 0.70
C LEU A 116 1.64 8.98 -0.60
N LEU A 117 2.94 8.68 -0.68
CA LEU A 117 3.71 8.90 -1.91
C LEU A 117 3.19 8.07 -3.08
N LEU A 118 2.86 6.80 -2.84
CA LEU A 118 2.26 5.92 -3.84
C LEU A 118 0.89 6.47 -4.31
N GLY A 119 0.07 6.97 -3.37
CA GLY A 119 -1.20 7.62 -3.68
C GLY A 119 -1.02 8.88 -4.54
N VAL A 120 -0.03 9.72 -4.23
CA VAL A 120 0.30 10.92 -5.04
C VAL A 120 0.77 10.52 -6.43
N PHE A 121 1.67 9.55 -6.56
CA PHE A 121 2.13 9.07 -7.88
C PHE A 121 1.00 8.44 -8.69
N ALA A 122 0.11 7.68 -8.06
CA ALA A 122 -1.08 7.13 -8.71
C ALA A 122 -2.00 8.25 -9.21
N ALA A 123 -2.22 9.30 -8.42
CA ALA A 123 -3.03 10.45 -8.83
C ALA A 123 -2.39 11.22 -10.00
N LEU A 124 -1.07 11.40 -10.00
CA LEU A 124 -0.35 12.02 -11.11
C LEU A 124 -0.40 11.15 -12.37
N ALA A 125 -0.24 9.83 -12.24
CA ALA A 125 -0.37 8.90 -13.36
C ALA A 125 -1.79 8.93 -13.95
N LEU A 126 -2.83 8.98 -13.11
CA LEU A 126 -4.22 9.15 -13.52
C LEU A 126 -4.43 10.45 -14.30
N LEU A 127 -3.87 11.56 -13.81
CA LEU A 127 -3.93 12.86 -14.47
C LEU A 127 -3.26 12.81 -15.85
N LEU A 128 -2.05 12.23 -15.91
CA LEU A 128 -1.31 12.07 -17.18
C LEU A 128 -2.07 11.18 -18.17
N ALA A 129 -2.67 10.08 -17.70
CA ALA A 129 -3.50 9.23 -18.54
C ALA A 129 -4.72 9.99 -19.10
N LEU A 130 -5.40 10.77 -18.25
CA LEU A 130 -6.53 11.61 -18.67
C LEU A 130 -6.10 12.62 -19.74
N LEU A 131 -4.99 13.33 -19.53
CA LEU A 131 -4.45 14.29 -20.50
C LEU A 131 -4.03 13.61 -21.80
N GLY A 132 -3.39 12.45 -21.72
CA GLY A 132 -2.96 11.67 -22.89
C GLY A 132 -4.14 11.21 -23.74
N ILE A 133 -5.17 10.63 -23.11
CA ILE A 133 -6.39 10.20 -23.82
C ILE A 133 -7.11 11.42 -24.42
N TYR A 134 -7.24 12.51 -23.66
CA TYR A 134 -7.82 13.76 -24.17
C TYR A 134 -7.05 14.30 -25.39
N GLY A 135 -5.71 14.31 -25.34
CA GLY A 135 -4.86 14.77 -26.42
C GLY A 135 -5.00 13.92 -27.68
N VAL A 136 -4.91 12.59 -27.54
CA VAL A 136 -5.07 11.64 -28.65
C VAL A 136 -6.46 11.73 -29.25
N MET A 137 -7.52 11.72 -28.43
CA MET A 137 -8.90 11.80 -28.93
C MET A 137 -9.21 13.17 -29.54
N GLY A 138 -8.70 14.26 -28.95
CA GLY A 138 -8.80 15.59 -29.52
C GLY A 138 -8.14 15.68 -30.90
N TYR A 139 -6.96 15.05 -31.05
CA TYR A 139 -6.28 14.95 -32.33
C TYR A 139 -7.07 14.14 -33.36
N VAL A 140 -7.56 12.95 -32.99
CA VAL A 140 -8.38 12.09 -33.86
C VAL A 140 -9.64 12.81 -34.33
N VAL A 141 -10.33 13.50 -33.41
CA VAL A 141 -11.51 14.31 -33.74
C VAL A 141 -11.13 15.44 -34.70
N SER A 142 -10.03 16.15 -34.45
CA SER A 142 -9.60 17.27 -35.29
C SER A 142 -9.31 16.84 -36.73
N GLN A 143 -8.63 15.70 -36.92
CA GLN A 143 -8.37 15.15 -38.25
C GLN A 143 -9.65 14.72 -38.98
N ARG A 144 -10.66 14.22 -38.24
CA ARG A 144 -11.92 13.74 -38.81
C ARG A 144 -13.01 14.80 -38.87
N THR A 145 -12.70 16.07 -38.60
CA THR A 145 -13.69 17.16 -38.56
C THR A 145 -14.45 17.29 -39.88
N ASN A 146 -13.77 17.16 -41.02
CA ASN A 146 -14.40 17.23 -42.34
C ASN A 146 -15.37 16.05 -42.59
N GLU A 147 -14.96 14.82 -42.27
CA GLU A 147 -15.85 13.65 -42.39
C GLU A 147 -17.07 13.75 -41.46
N ILE A 148 -16.86 14.24 -40.23
CA ILE A 148 -17.92 14.47 -39.25
C ILE A 148 -18.88 15.56 -39.76
N GLY A 149 -18.35 16.64 -40.32
CA GLY A 149 -19.12 17.73 -40.93
C GLY A 149 -19.99 17.25 -42.10
N VAL A 150 -19.42 16.46 -43.01
CA VAL A 150 -20.17 15.85 -44.14
C VAL A 150 -21.26 14.91 -43.63
N ARG A 151 -20.95 14.02 -42.66
CA ARG A 151 -21.96 13.13 -42.05
C ARG A 151 -23.10 13.92 -41.40
N MET A 152 -22.79 15.01 -40.71
CA MET A 152 -23.81 15.87 -40.10
C MET A 152 -24.63 16.63 -41.15
N ALA A 153 -24.02 17.08 -42.25
CA ALA A 153 -24.72 17.70 -43.37
C ALA A 153 -25.67 16.72 -44.08
N LEU A 154 -25.31 15.42 -44.11
CA LEU A 154 -26.17 14.34 -44.60
C LEU A 154 -27.26 13.90 -43.59
N GLY A 155 -27.39 14.60 -42.45
CA GLY A 155 -28.45 14.36 -41.47
C GLY A 155 -28.09 13.40 -40.33
N ALA A 156 -26.80 13.06 -40.14
CA ALA A 156 -26.40 12.21 -39.02
C ALA A 156 -26.70 12.89 -37.67
N HIS A 157 -27.36 12.16 -36.78
CA HIS A 157 -27.72 12.65 -35.46
C HIS A 157 -26.48 12.81 -34.56
N ARG A 158 -26.41 13.88 -33.76
CA ARG A 158 -25.27 14.17 -32.86
C ARG A 158 -24.94 13.01 -31.92
N ALA A 159 -25.94 12.25 -31.45
CA ALA A 159 -25.71 11.07 -30.61
C ALA A 159 -24.96 9.94 -31.32
N ALA A 160 -25.08 9.81 -32.65
CA ALA A 160 -24.34 8.82 -33.43
C ALA A 160 -22.84 9.16 -33.47
N ILE A 161 -22.50 10.45 -33.60
CA ILE A 161 -21.11 10.94 -33.54
C ILE A 161 -20.54 10.75 -32.14
N LEU A 162 -21.30 11.10 -31.09
CA LEU A 162 -20.89 10.84 -29.70
C LEU A 162 -20.59 9.36 -29.48
N LYS A 163 -21.51 8.46 -29.85
CA LYS A 163 -21.34 7.01 -29.66
C LYS A 163 -20.11 6.46 -30.40
N MET A 164 -19.82 6.99 -31.58
CA MET A 164 -18.64 6.60 -32.35
C MET A 164 -17.34 6.99 -31.62
N ILE A 165 -17.23 8.24 -31.16
CA ILE A 165 -16.05 8.75 -30.47
C ILE A 165 -15.85 8.07 -29.12
N LEU A 166 -16.94 7.91 -28.35
CA LEU A 166 -16.93 7.16 -27.08
C LEU A 166 -16.55 5.69 -27.30
N GLY A 167 -16.99 5.06 -28.40
CA GLY A 167 -16.61 3.69 -28.74
C GLY A 167 -15.12 3.55 -29.09
N GLU A 168 -14.55 4.51 -29.81
CA GLU A 168 -13.11 4.55 -30.11
C GLU A 168 -12.29 4.74 -28.83
N GLY A 169 -12.69 5.70 -27.98
CA GLY A 169 -12.08 5.93 -26.68
C GLY A 169 -12.19 4.72 -25.75
N ALA A 170 -13.35 4.05 -25.71
CA ALA A 170 -13.55 2.86 -24.91
C ALA A 170 -12.66 1.69 -25.37
N ARG A 171 -12.46 1.49 -26.68
CA ARG A 171 -11.55 0.45 -27.19
C ARG A 171 -10.10 0.69 -26.75
N LEU A 172 -9.62 1.92 -26.87
CA LEU A 172 -8.29 2.32 -26.39
C LEU A 172 -8.17 2.12 -24.87
N GLY A 173 -9.19 2.55 -24.12
CA GLY A 173 -9.26 2.40 -22.67
C GLY A 173 -9.24 0.93 -22.23
N ILE A 174 -10.05 0.07 -22.87
CA ILE A 174 -10.09 -1.37 -22.58
C ILE A 174 -8.74 -2.02 -22.90
N ALA A 175 -8.12 -1.71 -24.04
CA ALA A 175 -6.82 -2.25 -24.41
C ALA A 175 -5.71 -1.83 -23.42
N GLY A 176 -5.69 -0.57 -23.01
CA GLY A 176 -4.76 -0.07 -22.00
C GLY A 176 -5.00 -0.72 -20.62
N LEU A 177 -6.27 -0.89 -20.24
CA LEU A 177 -6.65 -1.50 -18.97
C LEU A 177 -6.29 -2.98 -18.91
N THR A 178 -6.57 -3.75 -19.97
CA THR A 178 -6.19 -5.18 -20.01
C THR A 178 -4.68 -5.34 -19.95
N LEU A 179 -3.93 -4.54 -20.71
CA LEU A 179 -2.47 -4.54 -20.66
C LEU A 179 -1.95 -4.18 -19.25
N GLY A 180 -2.52 -3.14 -18.65
CA GLY A 180 -2.14 -2.66 -17.31
C GLY A 180 -2.40 -3.71 -16.23
N VAL A 181 -3.54 -4.40 -16.28
CA VAL A 181 -3.86 -5.51 -15.35
C VAL A 181 -2.88 -6.66 -15.52
N VAL A 182 -2.59 -7.08 -16.76
CA VAL A 182 -1.62 -8.15 -17.02
C VAL A 182 -0.22 -7.79 -16.52
N LEU A 183 0.25 -6.57 -16.79
CA LEU A 183 1.54 -6.08 -16.30
C LEU A 183 1.58 -5.97 -14.78
N SER A 184 0.50 -5.52 -14.15
CA SER A 184 0.37 -5.46 -12.69
C SER A 184 0.49 -6.86 -12.07
N LEU A 185 -0.22 -7.85 -12.60
CA LEU A 185 -0.15 -9.23 -12.12
C LEU A 185 1.26 -9.82 -12.26
N ALA A 186 1.92 -9.56 -13.39
CA ALA A 186 3.29 -10.00 -13.62
C ALA A 186 4.28 -9.33 -12.64
N ALA A 187 4.13 -8.02 -12.39
CA ALA A 187 4.94 -7.28 -11.44
C ALA A 187 4.71 -7.77 -10.00
N THR A 188 3.46 -8.02 -9.60
CA THR A 188 3.13 -8.57 -8.27
C THR A 188 3.83 -9.91 -8.05
N ARG A 189 3.80 -10.82 -9.03
CA ARG A 189 4.52 -12.10 -8.94
C ARG A 189 6.02 -11.93 -8.78
N LEU A 190 6.62 -10.97 -9.48
CA LEU A 190 8.06 -10.70 -9.35
C LEU A 190 8.41 -10.18 -7.95
N VAL A 191 7.57 -9.31 -7.39
CA VAL A 191 7.78 -8.78 -6.03
C VAL A 191 7.56 -9.85 -4.97
N GLU A 192 6.57 -10.73 -5.15
CA GLU A 192 6.32 -11.88 -4.26
C GLU A 192 7.54 -12.81 -4.19
N THR A 193 8.24 -13.03 -5.31
CA THR A 193 9.48 -13.82 -5.30
C THR A 193 10.66 -13.15 -4.57
N ALA A 194 10.59 -11.83 -4.34
CA ALA A 194 11.65 -11.06 -3.69
C ALA A 194 11.35 -10.71 -2.22
N LEU A 195 10.08 -10.64 -1.82
CA LEU A 195 9.64 -10.33 -0.46
C LEU A 195 8.60 -11.39 0.01
N PHE A 196 8.93 -12.13 1.07
CA PHE A 196 8.03 -13.09 1.71
C PHE A 196 6.81 -12.38 2.34
N GLY A 197 5.61 -12.94 2.11
CA GLY A 197 4.39 -12.58 2.88
C GLY A 197 3.45 -11.56 2.21
N ILE A 198 3.55 -11.30 0.91
CA ILE A 198 2.55 -10.47 0.21
C ILE A 198 1.45 -11.38 -0.33
N THR A 199 0.26 -11.32 0.26
CA THR A 199 -0.91 -12.04 -0.26
C THR A 199 -1.28 -11.47 -1.63
N PRO A 200 -1.26 -12.29 -2.69
CA PRO A 200 -1.41 -11.78 -4.03
C PRO A 200 -2.89 -11.50 -4.29
N THR A 201 -3.17 -10.30 -4.77
CA THR A 201 -4.35 -9.96 -5.58
C THR A 201 -5.71 -10.00 -4.87
N ASP A 202 -6.06 -8.88 -4.24
CA ASP A 202 -7.43 -8.63 -3.79
C ASP A 202 -8.35 -8.30 -4.99
N ALA A 203 -9.28 -9.20 -5.30
CA ALA A 203 -10.33 -8.98 -6.30
C ALA A 203 -11.09 -7.62 -6.17
N PRO A 204 -11.49 -7.15 -4.97
CA PRO A 204 -12.18 -5.86 -4.85
C PRO A 204 -11.29 -4.68 -5.25
N THR A 205 -9.97 -4.77 -5.04
CA THR A 205 -9.03 -3.72 -5.43
C THR A 205 -8.95 -3.60 -6.94
N TYR A 206 -8.79 -4.72 -7.66
CA TYR A 206 -8.81 -4.73 -9.13
C TYR A 206 -10.14 -4.24 -9.70
N GLY A 207 -11.26 -4.65 -9.11
CA GLY A 207 -12.59 -4.17 -9.49
C GLY A 207 -12.71 -2.64 -9.36
N THR A 208 -12.19 -2.08 -8.26
CA THR A 208 -12.18 -0.63 -8.03
C THR A 208 -11.31 0.09 -9.05
N VAL A 209 -10.12 -0.43 -9.36
CA VAL A 209 -9.21 0.14 -10.37
C VAL A 209 -9.86 0.15 -11.76
N VAL A 210 -10.51 -0.95 -12.16
CA VAL A 210 -11.25 -1.05 -13.43
C VAL A 210 -12.34 0.02 -13.52
N MET A 211 -13.14 0.18 -12.46
CA MET A 211 -14.21 1.17 -12.41
C MET A 211 -13.68 2.61 -12.48
N VAL A 212 -12.60 2.92 -11.73
CA VAL A 212 -11.96 4.23 -11.75
C VAL A 212 -11.36 4.54 -13.13
N MET A 213 -10.66 3.58 -13.74
CA MET A 213 -10.10 3.73 -15.08
C MET A 213 -11.19 3.96 -16.13
N LEU A 214 -12.30 3.23 -16.07
CA LEU A 214 -13.42 3.43 -16.98
C LEU A 214 -14.01 4.85 -16.83
N ALA A 215 -14.18 5.33 -15.59
CA ALA A 215 -14.64 6.69 -15.34
C ALA A 215 -13.67 7.74 -15.91
N VAL A 216 -12.35 7.53 -15.78
CA VAL A 216 -11.32 8.41 -16.33
C VAL A 216 -11.37 8.45 -17.86
N VAL A 217 -11.49 7.29 -18.52
CA VAL A 217 -11.60 7.21 -19.98
C VAL A 217 -12.84 7.97 -20.46
N LEU A 218 -14.00 7.75 -19.81
CA LEU A 218 -15.24 8.45 -20.15
C LEU A 218 -15.11 9.97 -19.95
N ALA A 219 -14.52 10.41 -18.83
CA ALA A 219 -14.28 11.82 -18.56
C ALA A 219 -13.33 12.47 -19.57
N ALA A 220 -12.25 11.78 -19.95
CA ALA A 220 -11.30 12.25 -20.95
C ALA A 220 -11.93 12.38 -22.35
N CYS A 221 -12.83 11.46 -22.71
CA CYS A 221 -13.50 11.43 -24.01
C CYS A 221 -14.72 12.35 -24.12
N ASP A 222 -15.37 12.72 -23.02
CA ASP A 222 -16.59 13.54 -23.04
C ASP A 222 -16.36 14.92 -23.68
N LEU A 223 -15.25 15.60 -23.35
CA LEU A 223 -14.98 16.93 -23.86
C LEU A 223 -14.66 16.95 -25.38
N PRO A 224 -13.76 16.10 -25.93
CA PRO A 224 -13.57 15.97 -27.38
C PRO A 224 -14.84 15.54 -28.12
N ALA A 225 -15.60 14.60 -27.55
CA ALA A 225 -16.85 14.12 -28.16
C ALA A 225 -17.89 15.25 -28.27
N ARG A 226 -18.05 16.06 -27.21
CA ARG A 226 -18.93 17.23 -27.23
C ARG A 226 -18.46 18.30 -28.21
N ARG A 227 -17.14 18.52 -28.34
CA ARG A 227 -16.59 19.42 -29.35
C ARG A 227 -16.94 18.96 -30.76
N ALA A 228 -16.74 17.68 -31.07
CA ALA A 228 -17.12 17.10 -32.36
C ALA A 228 -18.61 17.26 -32.68
N ALA A 229 -19.48 17.01 -31.70
CA ALA A 229 -20.93 17.13 -31.86
C ALA A 229 -21.43 18.58 -32.00
N ARG A 230 -20.59 19.58 -31.70
CA ARG A 230 -20.89 21.01 -31.83
C ARG A 230 -20.31 21.66 -33.08
N VAL A 231 -19.55 20.92 -33.90
CA VAL A 231 -19.03 21.43 -35.17
C VAL A 231 -20.20 21.85 -36.06
N ASP A 232 -20.19 23.09 -36.54
CA ASP A 232 -21.23 23.58 -37.47
C ASP A 232 -20.96 23.02 -38.88
N PRO A 233 -21.85 22.23 -39.48
CA PRO A 233 -21.64 21.63 -40.80
C PRO A 233 -21.37 22.68 -41.89
N LEU A 234 -21.88 23.90 -41.75
CA LEU A 234 -21.63 25.00 -42.70
C LEU A 234 -20.22 25.59 -42.56
N SER A 235 -19.62 25.53 -41.37
CA SER A 235 -18.24 25.98 -41.15
C SER A 235 -17.20 24.99 -41.70
N ALA A 236 -17.54 23.70 -41.77
CA ALA A 236 -16.67 22.65 -42.29
C ALA A 236 -16.53 22.68 -43.83
N ILE A 237 -17.54 23.17 -44.54
CA ILE A 237 -17.53 23.27 -46.03
C ILE A 237 -16.85 24.57 -46.51
N ARG A 238 -16.77 25.59 -45.65
CA ARG A 238 -16.28 26.94 -46.01
C ARG A 238 -14.77 27.16 -45.78
N MET A 239 -14.03 26.09 -45.49
CA MET A 239 -12.56 26.10 -45.27
C MET A 239 -11.74 25.72 -46.51
N GLU A 240 -12.36 25.60 -47.68
CA GLU A 240 -11.68 25.71 -48.98
C GLU A 240 -11.73 27.16 -49.49
#